data_AF-A0A6P4XU91-F1
#
_entry.id   AF-A0A6P4XU91-F1
#
_cell.length_a   1.000
_cell.length_b   1.000
_cell.length_c   1.000
_cell.angle_alpha   90.00
_cell.angle_beta   90.00
_cell.angle_gamma   90.00
#
_symmetry.space_group_name_H-M   'P 1'
#
loop_
_entity.id
_entity.type
_entity.pdbx_description
1 polymer ?
#
loop_
_entity_poly.entity_id
_entity_poly.type
_entity_poly.pdbx_seq_one_letter_code
_entity_poly.pdbx_strand_id
1 'polypeptide(L)'
;MIMIVRSVFLLNFAIFTSSLLFGSAEGQENACSGVSGYVVQSALSGNIKSPGFPDRYPSPSTCTWKITVPAGKKIRLVFSTFEVEDHLSCSYDYLQVRDGGHSSSRSIGKFCGKKNPGPLITSGNKAYLHFRYGMILGYIDNRRSKV
;
A
#
# COMPACT_ATOMS: atom_id res chain seq x y z
N MET A 1 19.93 3.20 17.79
CA MET A 1 18.99 3.83 16.84
C MET A 1 17.98 2.76 16.44
N ILE A 2 16.73 2.92 16.87
CA ILE A 2 15.74 1.81 16.96
C ILE A 2 15.23 1.44 15.56
N MET A 3 15.50 0.20 15.15
CA MET A 3 15.02 -0.41 13.91
C MET A 3 13.49 -0.58 13.97
N ILE A 4 12.77 0.09 13.08
CA ILE A 4 11.31 -0.05 12.97
C ILE A 4 11.03 -1.42 12.33
N VAL A 5 10.40 -2.32 13.07
CA VAL A 5 10.03 -3.67 12.61
C VAL A 5 8.54 -3.81 12.30
N ARG A 6 7.88 -2.70 11.96
CA ARG A 6 6.45 -2.60 11.66
C ARG A 6 6.26 -1.72 10.44
N SER A 7 6.10 -2.33 9.26
CA SER A 7 5.68 -1.63 8.05
C SER A 7 4.16 -1.71 7.92
N VAL A 8 3.49 -0.63 8.30
CA VAL A 8 2.04 -0.50 8.34
C VAL A 8 1.57 0.75 7.59
N PHE A 9 0.48 0.62 6.84
CA PHE A 9 -0.21 1.78 6.27
C PHE A 9 -1.72 1.57 6.18
N LEU A 10 -2.45 2.68 6.25
CA LEU A 10 -3.86 2.79 5.95
C LEU A 10 -4.04 3.89 4.91
N LEU A 11 -4.47 3.49 3.72
CA LEU A 11 -4.70 4.36 2.58
C LEU A 11 -6.19 4.39 2.25
N ASN A 12 -6.75 5.57 2.12
CA ASN A 12 -8.10 5.78 1.64
C ASN A 12 -8.06 6.25 0.18
N PHE A 13 -8.99 5.78 -0.63
CA PHE A 13 -9.20 6.31 -1.98
C PHE A 13 -10.64 6.77 -2.16
N ALA A 14 -10.83 7.79 -2.98
CA ALA A 14 -12.14 8.25 -3.41
C ALA A 14 -12.06 8.94 -4.78
N ILE A 15 -13.18 9.04 -5.47
CA ILE A 15 -13.28 9.91 -6.66
C ILE A 15 -13.10 11.39 -6.27
N PHE A 16 -12.42 12.15 -7.12
CA PHE A 16 -12.10 13.58 -6.88
C PHE A 16 -13.33 14.50 -6.71
N THR A 17 -14.54 14.04 -7.07
CA THR A 17 -15.75 14.88 -7.11
C THR A 17 -16.70 14.74 -5.92
N SER A 18 -16.32 14.07 -4.82
CA SER A 18 -17.22 13.91 -3.66
C SER A 18 -16.87 14.90 -2.55
N SER A 19 -17.61 16.00 -2.52
CA SER A 19 -17.90 16.70 -1.27
C SER A 19 -19.12 16.01 -0.65
N LEU A 20 -18.92 15.31 0.48
CA LEU A 20 -19.94 14.69 1.34
C LEU A 20 -20.56 13.37 0.87
N LEU A 21 -20.07 12.27 1.46
CA LEU A 21 -20.73 11.39 2.44
C LEU A 21 -19.82 10.16 2.55
N PHE A 22 -19.12 10.02 3.69
CA PHE A 22 -18.36 8.81 4.00
C PHE A 22 -19.36 7.69 4.31
N GLY A 23 -19.97 7.11 3.27
CA GLY A 23 -20.63 5.82 3.39
C GLY A 23 -19.56 4.78 3.64
N SER A 24 -19.65 4.08 4.77
CA SER A 24 -18.83 2.92 5.07
C SER A 24 -18.93 1.94 3.90
N ALA A 25 -17.83 1.74 3.18
CA ALA A 25 -17.70 0.58 2.32
C ALA A 25 -17.71 -0.66 3.23
N GLU A 26 -18.88 -1.28 3.38
CA GLU A 26 -19.05 -2.54 4.06
C GLU A 26 -18.45 -3.67 3.22
N GLY A 27 -17.54 -4.44 3.82
CA GLY A 27 -17.37 -5.85 3.52
C GLY A 27 -16.74 -6.23 2.16
N GLN A 28 -15.52 -5.79 1.88
CA GLN A 28 -14.60 -6.65 1.13
C GLN A 28 -13.28 -6.68 1.90
N GLU A 29 -12.87 -7.86 2.34
CA GLU A 29 -11.59 -8.05 3.01
C GLU A 29 -10.48 -7.74 1.99
N ASN A 30 -10.03 -6.48 1.96
CA ASN A 30 -8.98 -5.99 1.05
C ASN A 30 -7.58 -6.51 1.43
N ALA A 31 -7.54 -7.60 2.19
CA ALA A 31 -6.36 -8.21 2.75
C ALA A 31 -5.66 -9.04 1.67
N CYS A 32 -4.42 -8.69 1.37
CA CYS A 32 -3.52 -9.63 0.72
C CYS A 32 -3.18 -10.74 1.70
N SER A 33 -3.57 -11.98 1.37
CA SER A 33 -3.45 -13.17 2.23
C SER A 33 -2.02 -13.71 2.39
N GLY A 34 -1.01 -12.84 2.54
CA GLY A 34 0.37 -13.23 2.84
C GLY A 34 1.18 -13.87 1.70
N VAL A 35 0.53 -14.35 0.64
CA VAL A 35 1.16 -14.77 -0.63
C VAL A 35 1.11 -13.61 -1.63
N SER A 36 1.93 -13.64 -2.69
CA SER A 36 1.87 -12.65 -3.79
C SER A 36 0.41 -12.43 -4.23
N GLY A 37 -0.18 -11.34 -3.75
CA GLY A 37 -1.62 -11.13 -3.78
C GLY A 37 -2.00 -10.06 -4.77
N TYR A 38 -3.17 -10.23 -5.39
CA TYR A 38 -3.70 -9.29 -6.35
C TYR A 38 -5.17 -9.01 -6.06
N VAL A 39 -5.48 -7.75 -5.75
CA VAL A 39 -6.85 -7.32 -5.42
C VAL A 39 -7.31 -6.28 -6.43
N VAL A 40 -8.51 -6.47 -7.00
CA VAL A 40 -9.18 -5.49 -7.85
C VAL A 40 -10.27 -4.81 -7.04
N GLN A 41 -10.23 -3.48 -6.97
CA GLN A 41 -11.24 -2.68 -6.31
C GLN A 41 -11.96 -1.80 -7.32
N SER A 42 -13.24 -2.09 -7.51
CA SER A 42 -14.15 -1.36 -8.40
C SER A 42 -15.20 -0.65 -7.55
N ALA A 43 -14.81 0.45 -6.91
CA ALA A 43 -15.68 1.20 -6.00
C ALA A 43 -15.41 2.71 -6.13
N LEU A 44 -16.37 3.56 -5.74
CA LEU A 44 -16.19 5.03 -5.77
C LEU A 44 -15.26 5.53 -4.65
N SER A 45 -15.16 4.74 -3.58
CA SER A 45 -14.26 4.97 -2.47
C SER A 45 -13.97 3.65 -1.75
N GLY A 46 -12.95 3.66 -0.89
CA GLY A 46 -12.60 2.52 -0.06
C GLY A 46 -11.31 2.76 0.70
N ASN A 47 -10.89 1.75 1.44
CA ASN A 47 -9.61 1.77 2.14
C ASN A 47 -8.78 0.52 1.84
N ILE A 48 -7.46 0.71 1.80
CA ILE A 48 -6.44 -0.32 1.61
C ILE A 48 -5.57 -0.29 2.85
N LYS A 49 -5.40 -1.46 3.46
CA LYS A 49 -4.55 -1.67 4.63
C LYS A 49 -3.37 -2.54 4.23
N SER A 50 -2.22 -2.29 4.83
CA SER A 50 -1.10 -3.24 4.77
C SER A 50 -1.53 -4.60 5.36
N PRO A 51 -0.98 -5.72 4.86
CA PRO A 51 -1.23 -7.04 5.46
C PRO A 51 -0.89 -7.06 6.95
N GLY A 52 -1.77 -7.65 7.77
CA GLY A 52 -1.60 -7.72 9.22
C GLY A 52 -1.89 -6.43 9.99
N PHE A 53 -2.29 -5.34 9.34
CA PHE A 53 -2.62 -4.06 10.00
C PHE A 53 -3.66 -4.23 11.15
N PRO A 54 -3.48 -3.58 12.31
CA PRO A 54 -2.42 -2.61 12.66
C PRO A 54 -1.12 -3.25 13.18
N ASP A 55 -1.05 -4.57 13.20
CA ASP A 55 0.11 -5.33 13.67
C ASP A 55 1.12 -5.60 12.53
N ARG A 56 2.10 -6.47 12.81
CA ARG A 56 3.16 -6.83 11.87
C ARG A 56 2.62 -7.72 10.75
N TYR A 57 3.20 -7.57 9.57
CA TYR A 57 2.98 -8.52 8.48
C TYR A 57 3.57 -9.91 8.84
N PRO A 58 2.93 -11.02 8.41
CA PRO A 58 3.27 -12.37 8.87
C PRO A 58 4.59 -12.92 8.31
N SER A 59 4.93 -12.61 7.06
CA SER A 59 6.13 -13.09 6.34
C SER A 59 6.49 -12.14 5.20
N PRO A 60 7.75 -12.12 4.72
CA PRO A 60 8.13 -11.29 3.58
C PRO A 60 7.36 -11.71 2.32
N SER A 61 6.76 -10.76 1.63
CA SER A 61 5.91 -11.01 0.47
C SER A 61 5.65 -9.71 -0.31
N THR A 62 4.83 -9.80 -1.35
CA THR A 62 4.40 -8.64 -2.14
C THR A 62 2.88 -8.62 -2.27
N CYS A 63 2.29 -7.43 -2.25
CA CYS A 63 0.87 -7.25 -2.48
C CYS A 63 0.64 -6.20 -3.55
N THR A 64 -0.30 -6.48 -4.45
CA THR A 64 -0.68 -5.57 -5.52
C THR A 64 -2.18 -5.27 -5.47
N TRP A 65 -2.54 -3.99 -5.52
CA TRP A 65 -3.92 -3.56 -5.68
C TRP A 65 -4.08 -2.79 -6.99
N LYS A 66 -5.16 -3.08 -7.72
CA LYS A 66 -5.63 -2.24 -8.83
C LYS A 66 -6.96 -1.62 -8.45
N ILE A 67 -6.97 -0.29 -8.43
CA ILE A 67 -8.18 0.49 -8.19
C ILE A 67 -8.70 0.94 -9.56
N THR A 68 -9.97 0.69 -9.82
CA THR A 68 -10.67 1.19 -11.01
C THR A 68 -11.92 1.94 -10.55
N VAL A 69 -12.06 3.19 -10.97
CA VAL A 69 -13.26 4.01 -10.78
C VAL A 69 -13.94 4.24 -12.14
N PRO A 70 -15.17 4.79 -12.19
CA PRO A 70 -15.82 5.10 -13.46
C PRO A 70 -14.96 5.96 -14.39
N ALA A 71 -15.10 5.76 -15.69
CA ALA A 71 -14.37 6.52 -16.70
C ALA A 71 -14.62 8.03 -16.58
N GLY A 72 -13.61 8.84 -16.94
CA GLY A 72 -13.68 10.30 -16.81
C GLY A 72 -13.50 10.84 -15.38
N LYS A 73 -13.34 9.97 -14.37
CA LYS A 73 -13.00 10.36 -12.99
C LYS A 73 -11.51 10.16 -12.71
N LYS A 74 -11.03 10.88 -11.69
CA LYS A 74 -9.69 10.75 -11.11
C LYS A 74 -9.78 10.16 -9.70
N ILE A 75 -8.76 9.42 -9.32
CA ILE A 75 -8.65 8.80 -7.99
C ILE A 75 -7.78 9.70 -7.12
N ARG A 76 -8.32 10.09 -5.97
CA ARG A 76 -7.57 10.74 -4.89
C ARG A 76 -7.19 9.69 -3.85
N LEU A 77 -5.91 9.60 -3.52
CA LEU A 77 -5.34 8.69 -2.53
C LEU A 77 -4.87 9.50 -1.32
N VAL A 78 -5.28 9.13 -0.11
CA VAL A 78 -4.95 9.82 1.14
C VAL A 78 -4.51 8.82 2.21
N PHE A 79 -3.32 9.02 2.76
CA PHE A 79 -2.77 8.17 3.82
C PHE A 79 -3.18 8.67 5.20
N SER A 80 -3.95 7.85 5.92
CA SER A 80 -4.27 8.08 7.34
C SER A 80 -3.14 7.61 8.26
N THR A 81 -2.48 6.52 7.89
CA THR A 81 -1.32 5.97 8.60
C THR A 81 -0.27 5.57 7.57
N PHE A 82 0.98 5.91 7.82
CA PHE A 82 2.11 5.51 6.97
C PHE A 82 3.38 5.40 7.80
N GLU A 83 3.76 4.16 8.11
CA GLU A 83 5.04 3.82 8.71
C GLU A 83 5.59 2.62 7.96
N VAL A 84 6.56 2.82 7.09
CA VAL A 84 7.20 1.75 6.33
C VAL A 84 8.68 1.74 6.69
N GLU A 85 9.34 0.58 6.70
CA GLU A 85 10.77 0.49 6.99
C GLU A 85 11.58 1.51 6.17
N ASP A 86 12.39 2.32 6.85
CA ASP A 86 13.08 3.44 6.22
C ASP A 86 14.39 2.99 5.57
N HIS A 87 14.67 3.52 4.39
CA HIS A 87 15.93 3.32 3.68
C HIS A 87 16.14 4.46 2.68
N LEU A 88 17.39 4.90 2.50
CA LEU A 88 17.75 6.02 1.60
C LEU A 88 17.16 5.92 0.18
N SER A 89 17.01 4.69 -0.33
CA SER A 89 16.43 4.39 -1.65
C SER A 89 15.15 3.53 -1.59
N CYS A 90 14.57 3.35 -0.41
CA CYS A 90 13.43 2.46 -0.18
C CYS A 90 13.66 1.04 -0.75
N SER A 91 14.85 0.47 -0.55
CA SER A 91 15.24 -0.82 -1.15
C SER A 91 14.73 -2.03 -0.36
N TYR A 92 14.37 -1.83 0.91
CA TYR A 92 13.75 -2.82 1.78
C TYR A 92 12.24 -2.82 1.52
N ASP A 93 11.45 -2.33 2.46
CA ASP A 93 10.01 -2.17 2.32
C ASP A 93 9.67 -0.88 1.59
N TYR A 94 8.66 -0.95 0.73
CA TYR A 94 8.17 0.23 0.03
C TYR A 94 6.76 0.05 -0.49
N LEU A 95 6.05 1.18 -0.59
CA LEU A 95 4.83 1.30 -1.37
C LEU A 95 5.11 2.06 -2.66
N GLN A 96 4.92 1.40 -3.80
CA GLN A 96 4.96 2.00 -5.13
C GLN A 96 3.53 2.33 -5.57
N VAL A 97 3.30 3.59 -5.97
CA VAL A 97 2.03 4.06 -6.53
C VAL A 97 2.25 4.46 -7.99
N ARG A 98 1.36 4.01 -8.89
CA ARG A 98 1.41 4.27 -10.33
C ARG A 98 0.08 4.79 -10.86
N ASP A 99 0.18 5.69 -11.82
CA ASP A 99 -0.93 6.32 -12.54
C ASP A 99 -1.35 5.46 -13.74
N GLY A 100 -2.32 4.58 -13.52
CA GLY A 100 -2.77 3.57 -14.46
C GLY A 100 -2.97 2.21 -13.81
N GLY A 101 -3.44 1.22 -14.59
CA GLY A 101 -3.79 -0.11 -14.09
C GLY A 101 -2.67 -1.16 -14.20
N HIS A 102 -1.42 -0.80 -14.45
CA HIS A 102 -0.38 -1.80 -14.74
C HIS A 102 0.93 -1.48 -14.01
N SER A 103 1.78 -2.50 -13.84
CA SER A 103 3.12 -2.34 -13.28
C SER A 103 4.01 -1.46 -14.16
N SER A 104 3.75 -1.39 -15.46
CA SER A 104 4.41 -0.51 -16.42
C SER A 104 3.84 0.91 -16.47
N SER A 105 2.74 1.19 -15.77
CA SER A 105 2.13 2.52 -15.73
C SER A 105 3.07 3.56 -15.09
N ARG A 106 2.88 4.84 -15.43
CA ARG A 106 3.74 5.94 -14.97
C ARG A 106 3.83 5.97 -13.44
N SER A 107 5.05 6.04 -12.91
CA SER A 107 5.26 6.15 -11.46
C SER A 107 4.76 7.50 -10.95
N ILE A 108 3.93 7.49 -9.92
CA ILE A 108 3.63 8.68 -9.12
C ILE A 108 4.72 8.85 -8.05
N GLY A 109 5.09 7.75 -7.39
CA GLY A 109 6.16 7.75 -6.41
C GLY A 109 6.36 6.40 -5.74
N LYS A 110 7.54 6.24 -5.14
CA LYS A 110 7.94 5.12 -4.30
C LYS A 110 8.20 5.67 -2.90
N PHE A 111 7.51 5.10 -1.91
CA PHE A 111 7.46 5.67 -0.56
C PHE A 111 7.90 4.64 0.48
N CYS A 112 8.67 5.10 1.45
CA CYS A 112 9.08 4.37 2.64
C CYS A 112 9.33 5.36 3.80
N GLY A 113 9.70 4.86 4.98
CA GLY A 113 9.88 5.67 6.18
C GLY A 113 8.56 6.08 6.83
N LYS A 114 8.63 7.07 7.74
CA LYS A 114 7.47 7.58 8.49
C LYS A 114 6.87 8.87 7.94
N LYS A 115 7.50 9.46 6.92
CA LYS A 115 7.00 10.70 6.32
C LYS A 115 5.74 10.38 5.53
N ASN A 116 4.62 10.97 5.91
CA ASN A 116 3.37 10.83 5.18
C ASN A 116 3.57 11.34 3.73
N PRO A 117 3.27 10.52 2.70
CA PRO A 117 3.40 10.92 1.28
C PRO A 117 2.53 12.11 0.87
N GLY A 118 1.54 12.47 1.69
CA GLY A 118 0.53 13.46 1.34
C GLY A 118 -0.51 12.91 0.36
N PRO A 119 -1.46 13.76 -0.08
CA PRO A 119 -2.48 13.34 -1.03
C PRO A 119 -1.89 13.15 -2.43
N LEU A 120 -2.18 11.99 -3.05
CA LEU A 120 -1.80 11.69 -4.43
C LEU A 120 -3.05 11.69 -5.32
N ILE A 121 -2.91 12.10 -6.58
CA ILE A 121 -4.02 12.17 -7.54
C ILE A 121 -3.57 11.54 -8.86
N THR A 122 -4.37 10.61 -9.39
CA THR A 122 -4.14 10.02 -10.71
C THR A 122 -4.59 10.96 -11.84
N SER A 123 -4.04 10.78 -13.04
CA SER A 123 -4.53 11.50 -14.22
C SER A 123 -5.82 10.88 -14.77
N GLY A 124 -6.01 9.57 -14.59
CA GLY A 124 -7.18 8.83 -15.07
C GLY A 124 -7.90 8.03 -13.98
N ASN A 125 -8.74 7.10 -14.42
CA ASN A 125 -9.65 6.33 -13.57
C ASN A 125 -9.07 5.02 -13.02
N LYS A 126 -7.74 4.83 -13.12
CA LYS A 126 -7.05 3.63 -12.66
C LYS A 126 -5.82 3.97 -11.85
N ALA A 127 -5.59 3.21 -10.78
CA ALA A 127 -4.37 3.26 -10.00
C ALA A 127 -3.83 1.85 -9.78
N TYR A 128 -2.51 1.73 -9.73
CA TYR A 128 -1.80 0.49 -9.45
C TYR A 128 -0.89 0.73 -8.25
N LEU A 129 -1.11 -0.06 -7.20
CA LEU A 129 -0.35 -0.01 -5.96
C LEU A 129 0.39 -1.32 -5.80
N HIS A 130 1.67 -1.24 -5.48
CA HIS A 130 2.50 -2.40 -5.21
C HIS A 130 3.28 -2.18 -3.93
N PHE A 131 2.96 -2.99 -2.93
CA PHE A 131 3.65 -2.99 -1.65
C PHE A 131 4.56 -4.21 -1.57
N ARG A 132 5.85 -3.95 -1.43
CA ARG A 132 6.84 -4.96 -1.08
C ARG A 132 7.17 -4.80 0.39
N TYR A 133 7.06 -5.90 1.13
CA TYR A 133 7.37 -5.96 2.54
C TYR A 133 8.22 -7.20 2.81
N GLY A 134 9.27 -7.04 3.59
CA GLY A 134 10.48 -7.83 3.52
C GLY A 134 11.15 -8.00 4.86
N MET A 135 12.24 -8.76 4.85
CA MET A 135 13.08 -9.13 5.99
C MET A 135 13.32 -7.97 6.97
N ILE A 136 12.89 -8.15 8.23
CA ILE A 136 13.41 -7.39 9.37
C ILE A 136 14.93 -7.59 9.36
N LEU A 137 15.71 -6.55 9.11
CA LEU A 137 17.18 -6.63 9.12
C LEU A 137 17.81 -6.99 10.47
N GLY A 138 17.00 -7.34 11.47
CA GLY A 138 17.40 -7.93 12.75
C GLY A 138 17.11 -9.43 12.90
N TYR A 139 16.46 -10.08 11.93
CA TYR A 139 16.22 -11.52 11.91
C TYR A 139 17.25 -12.19 11.00
N ILE A 140 18.53 -12.15 11.39
CA ILE A 140 19.40 -13.27 11.03
C ILE A 140 18.76 -14.47 11.72
N ASP A 141 18.25 -15.42 10.93
CA ASP A 141 17.75 -16.68 11.46
C ASP A 141 18.90 -17.38 12.19
N ASN A 142 18.95 -17.24 13.51
CA ASN A 142 19.90 -17.94 14.35
C ASN A 142 19.61 -19.47 14.39
N ARG A 143 18.70 -19.98 13.55
CA ARG A 143 18.46 -21.41 13.34
C ARG A 143 19.22 -22.03 12.16
N ARG A 144 20.17 -21.31 11.53
CA ARG A 144 21.19 -21.88 10.64
C ARG A 144 22.63 -21.75 11.14
N SER A 145 22.83 -21.71 12.46
CA SER A 145 24.15 -21.88 13.07
C SER A 145 24.04 -22.70 14.37
N LYS A 146 23.57 -23.93 14.22
CA LYS A 146 24.01 -25.05 15.05
C LYS A 146 24.33 -26.21 14.12
N VAL A 147 25.58 -26.24 13.66
CA VAL A 147 26.28 -27.48 13.36
C VAL A 147 26.71 -28.07 14.69
#